data_AF-A0AAV3HVV8-F1
#
_entry.id   AF-A0AAV3HVV8-F1
#
_cell.length_a   1.000
_cell.length_b   1.000
_cell.length_c   1.000
_cell.angle_alpha   90.00
_cell.angle_beta   90.00
_cell.angle_gamma   90.00
#
_symmetry.space_group_name_H-M   'P 1'
#
loop_
_entity.id
_entity.type
_entity.pdbx_description
1 polymer ?
#
loop_
_entity_poly.entity_id
_entity_poly.type
_entity_poly.pdbx_seq_one_letter_code
_entity_poly.pdbx_strand_id
1 'polypeptide(L)' 'VTLTETANGDGSFTYQATAGTESVFTLTVNTDGSYNFTLEGPIDHAVDSDELTLNFPIIATDFDGDT' A
#
# COMPACT_ATOMS: atom_id res chain seq x y z
N VAL A 1 -12.55 1.15 -5.33
CA VAL A 1 -11.42 1.46 -4.42
C VAL A 1 -10.43 2.30 -5.19
N THR A 2 -9.99 3.42 -4.63
CA THR A 2 -8.96 4.28 -5.21
C THR A 2 -7.69 4.12 -4.40
N LEU A 3 -6.54 3.90 -5.06
CA LEU A 3 -5.24 3.85 -4.41
C LEU A 3 -4.51 5.16 -4.65
N THR A 4 -4.06 5.80 -3.57
CA THR A 4 -3.26 7.02 -3.61
C THR A 4 -1.89 6.74 -3.02
N GLU A 5 -0.84 7.02 -3.78
CA GLU A 5 0.54 7.05 -3.29
C GLU A 5 0.90 8.47 -2.83
N THR A 6 1.60 8.57 -1.71
CA THR A 6 2.19 9.81 -1.21
C THR A 6 3.64 9.58 -0.87
N ALA A 7 4.54 10.31 -1.53
CA ALA A 7 5.93 10.39 -1.11
C ALA A 7 6.03 11.27 0.15
N ASN A 8 6.60 10.72 1.22
CA ASN A 8 6.80 11.42 2.48
C ASN A 8 8.15 12.16 2.46
N GLY A 9 8.26 13.25 3.21
CA GLY A 9 9.47 14.09 3.24
C GLY A 9 10.71 13.40 3.82
N ASP A 10 10.54 12.23 4.44
CA ASP A 10 11.61 11.38 5.00
C ASP A 10 12.06 10.27 4.03
N GLY A 11 11.52 10.25 2.80
CA GLY A 11 11.84 9.26 1.78
C GLY A 11 11.01 7.98 1.85
N SER A 12 10.12 7.84 2.84
CA SER A 12 9.14 6.75 2.87
C SER A 12 7.97 7.01 1.91
N PHE A 13 7.19 5.97 1.62
CA PHE A 13 5.95 6.08 0.83
C PHE A 13 4.76 5.60 1.63
N THR A 14 3.63 6.30 1.49
CA THR A 14 2.33 5.88 2.03
C THR A 14 1.36 5.59 0.89
N TYR A 15 0.80 4.39 0.90
CA TYR A 15 -0.26 3.96 0.00
C TYR A 15 -1.57 3.84 0.78
N GLN A 16 -2.57 4.63 0.40
CA GLN A 16 -3.88 4.59 1.03
C GLN A 16 -4.94 4.17 0.03
N ALA A 17 -5.70 3.15 0.37
CA ALA A 17 -6.85 2.70 -0.40
C ALA A 17 -8.14 3.22 0.22
N THR A 18 -9.00 3.85 -0.58
CA THR A 18 -10.30 4.35 -0.14
C THR A 18 -11.45 3.76 -0.93
N ALA A 19 -12.56 3.48 -0.26
CA ALA A 19 -13.83 3.09 -0.86
C ALA A 19 -14.84 4.23 -0.65
N GLY A 20 -14.90 5.15 -1.61
CA GLY A 20 -15.64 6.40 -1.40
C GLY A 20 -14.88 7.31 -0.44
N THR A 21 -15.46 7.57 0.73
CA THR A 21 -14.84 8.40 1.79
C THR A 21 -14.14 7.59 2.87
N GLU A 22 -14.34 6.27 2.92
CA GLU A 22 -13.81 5.42 3.97
C GLU A 22 -12.43 4.87 3.59
N SER A 23 -11.50 4.89 4.55
CA SER A 23 -10.21 4.20 4.40
C SER A 23 -10.42 2.69 4.50
N VAL A 24 -9.77 1.96 3.61
CA VAL A 24 -9.85 0.50 3.52
C VAL A 24 -8.58 -0.11 4.07
N PHE A 25 -7.42 0.41 3.67
CA PHE A 25 -6.14 0.07 4.27
C PHE A 25 -5.13 1.19 4.05
N THR A 26 -4.08 1.14 4.87
CA THR A 26 -2.88 1.96 4.74
C THR A 26 -1.64 1.05 4.73
N LEU A 27 -0.75 1.27 3.76
CA LEU A 27 0.56 0.63 3.67
C LEU A 27 1.64 1.71 3.69
N THR A 28 2.56 1.65 4.65
CA THR A 28 3.75 2.48 4.69
C THR A 28 4.97 1.64 4.35
N VAL A 29 5.81 2.14 3.45
CA VAL A 29 7.10 1.54 3.12
C VAL A 29 8.21 2.52 3.46
N ASN A 30 9.07 2.11 4.38
CA ASN A 30 10.18 2.91 4.87
C ASN A 30 11.39 2.81 3.93
N THR A 31 12.34 3.73 4.09
CA THR A 31 13.57 3.78 3.29
C THR A 31 14.50 2.59 3.48
N ASP A 32 14.35 1.84 4.58
CA ASP A 32 15.09 0.60 4.85
C ASP A 32 14.40 -0.65 4.27
N GLY A 33 13.30 -0.47 3.52
CA GLY A 33 12.51 -1.55 2.94
C GLY A 33 11.55 -2.23 3.92
N SER A 34 11.55 -1.85 5.21
CA SER A 34 10.53 -2.31 6.15
C SER A 34 9.18 -1.71 5.79
N TYR A 35 8.11 -2.47 6.01
CA TYR A 35 6.75 -2.00 5.71
C TYR A 35 5.77 -2.31 6.85
N ASN A 36 4.76 -1.47 6.97
CA ASN A 36 3.63 -1.68 7.85
C ASN A 36 2.33 -1.64 7.05
N PHE A 37 1.50 -2.69 7.18
CA PHE A 37 0.18 -2.75 6.59
C PHE A 37 -0.87 -2.73 7.70
N THR A 38 -1.83 -1.82 7.60
CA THR A 38 -2.99 -1.74 8.49
C THR A 38 -4.27 -1.89 7.67
N LEU A 39 -5.06 -2.91 7.98
CA LEU A 39 -6.40 -3.08 7.44
C LEU A 39 -7.39 -2.27 8.28
N GLU A 40 -8.03 -1.27 7.68
CA GLU A 40 -8.89 -0.30 8.37
C GLU A 40 -10.37 -0.56 8.10
N GLY A 41 -10.68 -1.22 6.99
CA GLY A 41 -12.04 -1.58 6.59
C GLY A 41 -12.08 -2.93 5.87
N PRO A 42 -13.30 -3.45 5.62
CA PRO A 42 -13.47 -4.70 4.90
C PRO A 42 -13.00 -4.55 3.45
N ILE A 43 -12.36 -5.59 2.94
CA ILE A 43 -12.06 -5.75 1.52
C ILE A 43 -12.88 -6.91 0.99
N ASP A 44 -13.65 -6.64 -0.05
CA ASP A 44 -14.46 -7.66 -0.72
C ASP A 44 -13.54 -8.64 -1.46
N HIS A 45 -13.82 -9.94 -1.33
CA HIS A 45 -13.09 -11.01 -1.98
C HIS A 45 -14.06 -11.92 -2.75
N ALA A 46 -13.53 -12.75 -3.65
CA ALA A 46 -14.37 -13.63 -4.46
C ALA A 46 -15.23 -14.54 -3.57
N VAL A 47 -16.49 -14.76 -3.96
CA VAL A 47 -17.37 -15.72 -3.26
C VAL A 47 -16.68 -17.08 -3.20
N ASP A 48 -16.73 -17.73 -2.03
CA ASP A 48 -16.07 -18.99 -1.73
C ASP A 48 -14.51 -18.94 -1.76
N SER A 49 -13.92 -17.76 -1.58
CA SER A 49 -12.48 -17.57 -1.36
C SER A 49 -12.21 -17.01 0.03
N ASP A 50 -11.24 -17.57 0.74
CA ASP A 50 -10.77 -17.01 2.02
C ASP A 50 -9.58 -16.05 1.85
N GLU A 51 -9.08 -15.90 0.62
CA GLU A 51 -7.88 -15.12 0.32
C GLU A 51 -8.11 -14.11 -0.81
N LEU A 52 -7.41 -12.98 -0.71
CA LEU A 52 -7.31 -11.95 -1.74
C LEU A 52 -5.89 -11.41 -1.79
N THR A 53 -5.21 -11.58 -2.93
CA THR A 53 -3.90 -11.00 -3.18
C THR A 53 -4.03 -9.54 -3.61
N LEU A 54 -3.39 -8.63 -2.89
CA LEU A 54 -3.27 -7.22 -3.26
C LEU A 54 -1.85 -6.96 -3.80
N ASN A 55 -1.77 -6.55 -5.07
CA ASN A 55 -0.50 -6.23 -5.69
C ASN A 55 -0.25 -4.72 -5.59
N PHE A 56 0.86 -4.36 -4.94
CA PHE A 56 1.34 -2.99 -4.85
C PHE A 56 2.53 -2.85 -5.79
N PRO A 57 2.43 -2.12 -6.90
CA PRO A 57 3.57 -1.86 -7.76
C PRO A 57 4.47 -0.81 -7.07
N ILE A 58 5.30 -1.28 -6.15
CA ILE A 58 6.29 -0.45 -5.45
C ILE A 58 7.57 -0.48 -6.28
N ILE A 59 8.04 0.69 -6.69
CA ILE A 59 9.36 0.85 -7.30
C ILE A 59 10.27 1.45 -6.23
N ALA A 60 11.19 0.65 -5.72
CA ALA A 60 12.24 1.13 -4.83
C ALA A 60 13.49 1.41 -5.68
N THR A 61 14.02 2.63 -5.61
CA THR A 61 15.30 2.99 -6.22
C THR A 61 16.34 3.05 -5.12
N ASP A 62 17.39 2.24 -5.21
CA ASP A 62 18.52 2.32 -4.28
C ASP A 62 19.45 3.51 -4.61
N PHE A 63 20.55 3.64 -3.88
CA PHE A 63 21.40 4.81 -3.99
C PHE A 63 22.14 4.91 -5.34
N ASP A 64 22.40 3.80 -6.02
CA ASP A 64 23.06 3.75 -7.33
C ASP A 64 22.10 3.62 -8.52
N GLY A 65 20.79 3.57 -8.27
CA GLY A 65 19.78 3.85 -9.28
C GLY A 65 19.32 2.64 -10.07
N ASP A 66 19.55 1.43 -9.55
CA ASP A 66 18.97 0.23 -10.13
C ASP A 66 17.51 0.08 -9.65
N THR A 67 16.62 -0.20 -10.60
CA THR A 67 15.18 -0.44 -10.43
C THR A 67 14.83 -1.90 -10.56
#